data_AF-A0A8C2FKS2-F1
#
_entry.id   AF-A0A8C2FKS2-F1
#
_cell.length_a   1.000
_cell.length_b   1.000
_cell.length_c   1.000
_cell.angle_alpha   90.00
_cell.angle_beta   90.00
_cell.angle_gamma   90.00
#
_symmetry.space_group_name_H-M   'P 1'
#
loop_
_entity.id
_entity.type
_entity.pdbx_description
1 polymer ?
#
loop_
_entity_poly.entity_id
_entity_poly.type
_entity_poly.pdbx_seq_one_letter_code
_entity_poly.pdbx_strand_id
1 'polypeptide(L)'
;MSCAGPSLSHPQCSAAGAESHRGILSSDRHAGLLLAQMNKMRLQSDFCDVRLLVGGRVFGVHKLVLAASGPYFAALFSGAMSEAHEEEVRIVGVEADVFEILLEFIYTGMHVFGCTINQISNRDYN
;
A
#
# COMPACT_ATOMS: atom_id res chain seq x y z
N MET A 1 -56.14 -1.82 16.18
CA MET A 1 -54.88 -2.59 16.10
C MET A 1 -53.76 -1.63 16.46
N SER A 2 -53.25 -1.80 17.67
CA SER A 2 -52.27 -0.96 18.34
C SER A 2 -50.88 -1.50 18.04
N CYS A 3 -49.97 -0.66 17.55
CA CYS A 3 -48.54 -0.93 17.56
C CYS A 3 -47.87 0.21 18.32
N ALA A 4 -47.72 0.02 19.63
CA ALA A 4 -46.84 0.81 20.47
C ALA A 4 -45.39 0.47 20.09
N GLY A 5 -44.62 1.47 19.65
CA GLY A 5 -43.18 1.33 19.51
C GLY A 5 -42.51 1.23 20.89
N PRO A 6 -41.41 0.49 21.04
CA PRO A 6 -40.75 0.33 22.33
C PRO A 6 -40.13 1.66 22.75
N SER A 7 -40.54 2.14 23.92
CA SER A 7 -39.90 3.21 24.66
C SER A 7 -38.45 2.82 24.95
N LEU A 8 -37.51 3.56 24.37
CA LEU A 8 -36.10 3.49 24.72
C LEU A 8 -35.95 3.95 26.16
N SER A 9 -35.84 2.98 27.07
CA SER A 9 -35.44 3.22 28.45
C SER A 9 -33.97 3.65 28.44
N HIS A 10 -33.74 4.94 28.68
CA HIS A 10 -32.42 5.42 29.03
C HIS A 10 -31.95 4.73 30.31
N PRO A 11 -30.76 4.13 30.34
CA PRO A 11 -30.14 3.80 31.62
C PRO A 11 -29.76 5.11 32.31
N GLN A 12 -30.41 5.41 33.44
CA GLN A 12 -29.95 6.43 34.38
C GLN A 12 -28.63 5.94 34.97
N CYS A 13 -27.50 6.44 34.45
CA CYS A 13 -26.20 6.21 35.04
C CYS A 13 -25.96 7.29 36.11
N SER A 14 -26.02 6.87 37.36
CA SER A 14 -25.66 7.67 38.54
C SER A 14 -24.16 7.91 38.57
N ALA A 15 -23.77 9.17 38.77
CA ALA A 15 -22.37 9.59 38.86
C ALA A 15 -21.73 9.08 40.16
N ALA A 16 -20.92 8.01 40.06
CA ALA A 16 -19.87 7.70 41.03
C ALA A 16 -18.82 6.77 40.41
N GLY A 17 -17.59 7.28 40.22
CA GLY A 17 -16.41 6.50 39.83
C GLY A 17 -16.09 6.52 38.34
N ALA A 18 -15.38 7.55 37.87
CA ALA A 18 -14.85 7.58 36.50
C ALA A 18 -13.56 6.75 36.42
N GLU A 19 -13.68 5.42 36.34
CA GLU A 19 -12.57 4.59 35.87
C GLU A 19 -12.62 4.51 34.34
N SER A 20 -11.70 5.23 33.69
CA SER A 20 -11.49 5.17 32.26
C SER A 20 -10.86 3.83 31.89
N HIS A 21 -11.69 2.82 31.61
CA HIS A 21 -11.23 1.59 30.99
C HIS A 21 -10.82 1.86 29.54
N ARG A 22 -9.53 2.11 29.32
CA ARG A 22 -8.92 2.11 27.98
C ARG A 22 -9.03 0.70 27.38
N GLY A 23 -10.06 0.47 26.57
CA GLY A 23 -10.08 -0.66 25.65
C GLY A 23 -9.09 -0.43 24.52
N ILE A 24 -8.20 -1.39 24.27
CA ILE A 24 -7.32 -1.40 23.09
C ILE A 24 -8.03 -2.20 21.99
N LEU A 25 -8.21 -1.59 20.81
CA LEU A 25 -8.64 -2.30 19.60
C LEU A 25 -7.40 -2.54 18.72
N SER A 26 -6.98 -3.81 18.62
CA SER A 26 -5.88 -4.23 17.75
C SER A 26 -6.34 -5.29 16.75
N SER A 27 -5.73 -5.29 15.57
CA SER A 27 -5.94 -6.32 14.56
C SER A 27 -4.65 -6.51 13.77
N ASP A 28 -4.06 -7.69 13.90
CA ASP A 28 -2.77 -8.01 13.26
C ASP A 28 -2.88 -8.12 11.74
N ARG A 29 -4.11 -8.22 11.20
CA ARG A 29 -4.37 -8.30 9.76
C ARG A 29 -4.69 -6.94 9.13
N HIS A 30 -4.94 -5.91 9.94
CA HIS A 30 -5.46 -4.64 9.43
C HIS A 30 -4.54 -4.01 8.37
N ALA A 31 -3.24 -3.92 8.66
CA ALA A 31 -2.26 -3.36 7.73
C ALA A 31 -2.15 -4.16 6.42
N GLY A 32 -2.09 -5.49 6.51
CA GLY A 32 -2.00 -6.37 5.33
C GLY A 32 -3.23 -6.27 4.42
N LEU A 33 -4.43 -6.20 5.01
CA LEU A 33 -5.67 -6.04 4.25
C LEU A 33 -5.74 -4.67 3.55
N LEU A 34 -5.34 -3.60 4.25
CA LEU A 34 -5.27 -2.27 3.66
C LEU A 34 -4.28 -2.22 2.49
N LEU A 35 -3.09 -2.78 2.66
CA LEU A 35 -2.06 -2.79 1.63
C LEU A 35 -2.50 -3.59 0.40
N ALA A 36 -3.13 -4.75 0.61
CA ALA A 36 -3.71 -5.54 -0.48
C ALA A 36 -4.79 -4.77 -1.26
N GLN A 37 -5.64 -4.00 -0.57
CA GLN A 37 -6.64 -3.15 -1.21
C GLN A 37 -5.99 -1.98 -1.98
N MET A 38 -4.93 -1.38 -1.45
CA MET A 38 -4.15 -0.35 -2.17
C MET A 38 -3.49 -0.91 -3.43
N ASN A 39 -2.99 -2.14 -3.39
CA ASN A 39 -2.45 -2.80 -4.58
C ASN A 39 -3.53 -3.01 -5.65
N LYS A 40 -4.72 -3.44 -5.22
CA LYS A 40 -5.87 -3.59 -6.13
C LYS A 40 -6.23 -2.27 -6.81
N MET A 41 -6.34 -1.18 -6.04
CA MET A 41 -6.60 0.17 -6.59
C MET A 41 -5.51 0.59 -7.57
N ARG A 42 -4.23 0.34 -7.24
CA ARG A 42 -3.09 0.62 -8.13
C ARG A 42 -3.22 -0.09 -9.48
N LEU A 43 -3.55 -1.38 -9.47
CA LEU A 43 -3.72 -2.17 -10.70
C LEU A 43 -4.89 -1.68 -11.57
N GLN A 44 -5.90 -1.07 -10.93
CA GLN A 44 -7.03 -0.44 -11.62
C GLN A 44 -6.76 1.03 -12.00
N SER A 45 -5.58 1.57 -11.66
CA SER A 45 -5.22 2.98 -11.78
C SER A 45 -6.11 3.94 -10.95
N ASP A 46 -6.85 3.43 -9.98
CA ASP A 46 -7.68 4.23 -9.09
C ASP A 46 -6.79 5.00 -8.10
N PHE A 47 -7.07 6.30 -7.91
CA PHE A 47 -6.38 7.19 -6.97
C PHE A 47 -4.86 7.33 -7.18
N CYS A 48 -4.31 6.80 -8.29
CA CYS A 48 -2.90 7.00 -8.64
C CYS A 48 -2.67 8.48 -8.99
N ASP A 49 -1.72 9.10 -8.30
CA ASP A 49 -1.41 10.53 -8.36
C ASP A 49 -0.03 10.81 -8.96
N VAL A 50 0.69 9.77 -9.39
CA VAL A 50 1.96 9.87 -10.12
C VAL A 50 2.15 8.72 -11.10
N ARG A 51 2.83 9.03 -12.20
CA ARG A 51 3.28 8.05 -13.20
C ARG A 51 4.79 7.97 -13.18
N LEU A 52 5.33 6.76 -13.07
CA LEU A 52 6.78 6.53 -13.11
C LEU A 52 7.18 5.93 -14.45
N LEU A 53 8.04 6.61 -15.19
CA LEU A 53 8.65 6.08 -16.41
C LEU A 53 9.96 5.38 -16.05
N VAL A 54 9.97 4.05 -16.14
CA VAL A 54 11.14 3.22 -15.79
C VAL A 54 11.43 2.24 -16.92
N GLY A 55 12.65 2.25 -17.46
CA GLY A 55 13.04 1.34 -18.55
C GLY A 55 12.12 1.39 -19.80
N GLY A 56 11.43 2.51 -20.04
CA GLY A 56 10.47 2.66 -21.13
C GLY A 56 9.04 2.17 -20.83
N ARG A 57 8.78 1.62 -19.63
CA ARG A 57 7.45 1.24 -19.14
C ARG A 57 6.92 2.30 -18.17
N VAL A 58 5.62 2.56 -18.22
CA VAL A 58 4.93 3.53 -17.34
C VAL A 58 4.19 2.78 -16.24
N PHE A 59 4.38 3.21 -14.99
CA PHE A 59 3.74 2.65 -13.81
C PHE A 59 2.90 3.72 -13.10
N GLY A 60 1.58 3.55 -13.07
CA GLY A 60 0.70 4.35 -12.20
C GLY A 60 0.82 3.89 -10.75
N VAL A 61 1.08 4.82 -9.84
CA VAL A 61 1.32 4.52 -8.42
C VAL A 61 0.76 5.62 -7.51
N HIS A 62 0.65 5.31 -6.22
CA HIS A 62 0.32 6.28 -5.18
C HIS A 62 1.59 6.85 -4.54
N LYS A 63 1.79 8.17 -4.58
CA LYS A 63 2.93 8.88 -3.96
C LYS A 63 3.07 8.52 -2.49
N LEU A 64 1.95 8.50 -1.75
CA LEU A 64 1.93 8.19 -0.32
C LEU A 64 2.52 6.81 0.01
N VAL A 65 2.11 5.77 -0.72
CA VAL A 65 2.56 4.40 -0.46
C VAL A 65 4.06 4.26 -0.73
N LEU A 66 4.53 4.82 -1.84
CA LEU A 66 5.96 4.79 -2.17
C LEU A 66 6.78 5.63 -1.17
N ALA A 67 6.33 6.83 -0.82
CA ALA A 67 7.01 7.67 0.17
C ALA A 67 7.10 6.99 1.55
N ALA A 68 6.05 6.28 1.96
CA ALA A 68 6.04 5.51 3.21
C ALA A 68 6.98 4.30 3.17
N SER A 69 7.23 3.74 1.97
CA SER A 69 8.12 2.57 1.81
C SER A 69 9.61 2.90 1.97
N GLY A 70 10.02 4.16 1.79
CA GLY A 70 11.41 4.55 1.98
C GLY A 70 11.77 5.99 1.64
N PRO A 71 12.92 6.48 2.16
CA PRO A 71 13.32 7.88 2.06
C PRO A 71 13.63 8.35 0.64
N TYR A 72 14.04 7.44 -0.26
CA TYR A 72 14.29 7.77 -1.66
C TYR A 72 13.03 8.34 -2.33
N PHE A 73 11.90 7.64 -2.22
CA PHE A 73 10.64 8.09 -2.82
C PHE A 73 10.08 9.32 -2.12
N ALA A 74 10.24 9.42 -0.79
CA ALA A 74 9.84 10.62 -0.06
C ALA A 74 10.59 11.87 -0.58
N ALA A 75 11.90 11.76 -0.77
CA ALA A 75 12.71 12.84 -1.33
C ALA A 75 12.38 13.11 -2.80
N LEU A 76 12.18 12.04 -3.59
CA LEU A 76 11.78 12.12 -5.00
C LEU A 76 10.51 12.96 -5.17
N PHE A 77 9.49 12.73 -4.34
CA PHE A 77 8.21 13.44 -4.43
C PHE A 77 8.20 14.81 -3.75
N SER A 78 9.08 15.05 -2.77
CA SER A 78 9.16 16.33 -2.06
C SER A 78 9.70 17.47 -2.93
N GLY A 79 10.60 17.18 -3.88
CA GLY A 79 11.08 18.17 -4.86
C GLY A 79 10.17 18.35 -6.08
N ALA A 80 9.27 17.39 -6.28
CA ALA A 80 8.42 17.20 -7.44
C ALA A 80 7.02 17.85 -7.30
N MET A 81 6.56 18.07 -6.06
CA MET A 81 5.24 18.61 -5.74
C MET A 81 4.96 20.06 -6.19
N SER A 82 5.85 20.71 -6.94
CA SER A 82 5.64 22.11 -7.35
C SER A 82 4.78 22.27 -8.61
N GLU A 83 4.66 21.27 -9.50
CA GLU A 83 3.95 21.45 -10.78
C GLU A 83 3.17 20.19 -11.23
N ALA A 84 1.86 20.36 -11.41
CA ALA A 84 0.90 19.51 -12.12
C ALA A 84 0.26 18.29 -11.41
N HIS A 85 -1.04 18.15 -11.70
CA HIS A 85 -2.00 17.15 -11.19
C HIS A 85 -1.82 15.75 -11.80
N GLU A 86 -0.89 15.58 -12.74
CA GLU A 86 -0.43 14.29 -13.27
C GLU A 86 1.06 14.45 -13.57
N GLU A 87 1.89 14.10 -12.59
CA GLU A 87 3.34 14.19 -12.73
C GLU A 87 3.89 12.89 -13.29
N GLU A 88 4.63 12.97 -14.41
CA GLU A 88 5.43 11.86 -14.91
C GLU A 88 6.88 12.03 -14.43
N VAL A 89 7.34 11.11 -13.59
CA VAL A 89 8.70 11.10 -13.04
C VAL A 89 9.50 9.98 -13.69
N ARG A 90 10.65 10.31 -14.28
CA ARG A 90 11.53 9.33 -14.90
C ARG A 90 12.55 8.78 -13.89
N ILE A 91 12.59 7.46 -13.74
CA ILE A 91 13.62 6.76 -12.96
C ILE A 91 14.63 6.15 -13.93
N VAL A 92 15.91 6.47 -13.74
CA VAL A 92 17.02 6.05 -14.61
C VAL A 92 17.91 5.05 -13.87
N GLY A 93 18.50 4.11 -14.60
CA GLY A 93 19.43 3.12 -14.04
C GLY A 93 18.77 1.91 -13.39
N VAL A 94 17.45 1.75 -13.56
CA VAL A 94 16.69 0.58 -13.10
C VAL A 94 15.95 -0.01 -14.29
N GLU A 95 16.05 -1.33 -14.46
CA GLU A 95 15.26 -2.06 -15.44
C GLU A 95 13.80 -2.17 -15.00
N ALA A 96 12.87 -2.12 -15.95
CA ALA A 96 11.45 -2.09 -15.63
C ALA A 96 10.98 -3.35 -14.87
N ASP A 97 11.54 -4.52 -15.18
CA ASP A 97 11.17 -5.78 -14.54
C ASP A 97 11.64 -5.82 -13.08
N VAL A 98 12.83 -5.30 -12.81
CA VAL A 98 13.36 -5.14 -11.44
C VAL A 98 12.48 -4.15 -10.66
N PHE A 99 12.06 -3.06 -11.31
CA PHE A 99 11.19 -2.08 -10.68
C PHE A 99 9.79 -2.64 -10.39
N GLU A 100 9.26 -3.49 -11.26
CA GLU A 100 7.98 -4.19 -11.07
C GLU A 100 8.03 -5.13 -9.85
N ILE A 101 9.11 -5.88 -9.68
CA ILE A 101 9.37 -6.71 -8.48
C ILE A 101 9.38 -5.86 -7.21
N LEU A 102 10.08 -4.71 -7.24
CA LEU A 102 10.12 -3.78 -6.13
C LEU A 102 8.72 -3.22 -5.82
N LEU A 103 7.97 -2.85 -6.86
CA LEU A 103 6.61 -2.35 -6.73
C LEU A 103 5.67 -3.39 -6.11
N GLU A 104 5.77 -4.64 -6.55
CA GLU A 104 5.00 -5.73 -5.96
C GLU A 104 5.32 -5.85 -4.47
N PHE A 105 6.60 -5.91 -4.11
CA PHE A 105 7.03 -5.96 -2.71
C PHE A 105 6.49 -4.79 -1.88
N ILE A 106 6.54 -3.56 -2.39
CA ILE A 106 6.01 -2.37 -1.69
C ILE A 106 4.51 -2.52 -1.40
N TYR A 107 3.74 -3.09 -2.33
CA TYR A 107 2.28 -3.18 -2.26
C TYR A 107 1.74 -4.51 -1.71
N THR A 108 2.59 -5.49 -1.44
CA THR A 108 2.16 -6.80 -0.89
C THR A 108 2.93 -7.18 0.38
N GLY A 109 4.08 -6.53 0.65
CA GLY A 109 5.02 -6.92 1.69
C GLY A 109 5.76 -8.23 1.39
N MET A 110 5.61 -8.79 0.20
CA MET A 110 6.16 -10.09 -0.16
C MET A 110 6.39 -10.19 -1.67
N HIS A 111 7.58 -10.61 -2.05
CA HIS A 111 7.83 -11.08 -3.40
C HIS A 111 8.53 -12.42 -3.30
N VAL A 112 8.01 -13.44 -3.99
CA VAL A 112 8.63 -14.76 -4.02
C VAL A 112 9.63 -14.77 -5.16
N PHE A 113 10.92 -14.74 -4.83
CA PHE A 113 11.95 -15.00 -5.84
C PHE A 113 11.84 -16.45 -6.28
N GLY A 114 11.41 -16.67 -7.53
CA GLY A 114 11.53 -17.99 -8.13
C GLY A 114 13.02 -18.34 -8.26
N CYS A 115 13.50 -19.34 -7.53
CA CYS A 115 14.80 -19.91 -7.85
C CYS A 115 14.65 -20.71 -9.15
N THR A 116 15.14 -20.18 -10.27
CA THR A 116 15.28 -21.00 -11.48
C THR A 116 16.50 -21.92 -11.29
N ILE A 117 16.36 -22.94 -10.45
CA ILE A 117 17.28 -24.09 -10.43
C ILE A 117 16.97 -24.89 -11.68
N ASN A 118 17.37 -24.38 -12.86
CA ASN A 118 17.40 -25.08 -14.15
C ASN A 118 18.31 -24.36 -15.16
N GLN A 119 19.42 -23.77 -14.69
CA GLN A 119 20.54 -23.35 -15.54
C GLN A 119 21.90 -23.84 -15.00
N ILE A 120 21.92 -24.88 -14.16
CA ILE A 120 23.15 -25.67 -13.98
C ILE A 120 23.29 -26.53 -15.24
N SER A 121 23.66 -25.87 -16.34
CA SER A 121 24.10 -26.47 -17.58
C SER A 121 25.37 -27.25 -17.24
N ASN A 122 25.17 -28.54 -17.02
CA ASN A 122 26.21 -29.53 -16.96
C ASN A 122 26.76 -29.71 -18.39
N ARG A 123 27.48 -28.71 -18.92
CA ARG A 123 27.89 -28.71 -20.33
C ARG A 123 29.26 -28.11 -20.68
N ASP A 124 30.12 -27.75 -19.73
CA ASP A 124 31.49 -27.31 -20.04
C ASP A 124 32.57 -27.93 -19.12
N TYR A 125 32.40 -29.19 -18.71
CA TYR A 125 33.53 -30.02 -18.25
C TYR A 125 33.46 -31.44 -18.82
N ASN A 126 33.69 -31.55 -20.14
CA ASN A 126 34.51 -32.58 -20.77
C ASN A 126 34.87 -32.12 -22.19
#